data_AF-A0AAE1PW44-F1
#
_entry.id   AF-A0AAE1PW44-F1
#
_cell.length_a   1.000
_cell.length_b   1.000
_cell.length_c   1.000
_cell.angle_alpha   90.00
_cell.angle_beta   90.00
_cell.angle_gamma   90.00
#
_symmetry.space_group_name_H-M   'P 1'
#
loop_
_entity.id
_entity.type
_entity.pdbx_description
1 polymer ?
#
loop_
_entity_poly.entity_id
_entity_poly.type
_entity_poly.pdbx_seq_one_letter_code
_entity_poly.pdbx_strand_id
1 'polypeptide(L)'
;MERYQEECWKTHKAKEVDFKSIFDNLFDIAHAKGLEIISIKEDKQFLIAQRKPGRCGAMVSVDVSLKKKEDRKRKREEQIVKRREKVAKDANLQQSQVIVENSSSQSSSEEEENPVAGPSDSCLTPRPMKRGRQQVLSPDLVATLDRNKVSDRAAVMVIGETLRSLGQEIQPLALNRSSIRRQRQQHRKSTSEEIRDKFDPKFPLIVHWEGKLLSLALVL
;
A
#
# COMPACT_ATOMS: atom_id res chain seq x y z
N MET A 1 -5.42 -48.26 -22.37
CA MET A 1 -5.20 -47.11 -21.47
C MET A 1 -3.73 -46.75 -21.42
N GLU A 2 -2.88 -47.55 -20.76
CA GLU A 2 -1.49 -47.19 -20.42
C GLU A 2 -0.63 -46.71 -21.61
N ARG A 3 -0.59 -47.44 -22.74
CA ARG A 3 0.20 -47.02 -23.92
C ARG A 3 -0.17 -45.63 -24.46
N TYR A 4 -1.45 -45.27 -24.41
CA TYR A 4 -1.95 -43.94 -24.83
C TYR A 4 -1.54 -42.84 -23.83
N GLN A 5 -1.45 -43.18 -22.53
CA GLN A 5 -0.95 -42.28 -21.49
C GLN A 5 0.56 -42.05 -21.63
N GLU A 6 1.33 -43.08 -21.99
CA GLU A 6 2.76 -42.94 -22.33
C GLU A 6 3.02 -42.05 -23.55
N GLU A 7 2.25 -42.19 -24.62
CA GLU A 7 2.38 -41.35 -25.83
C GLU A 7 2.00 -39.89 -25.55
N CYS A 8 0.94 -39.67 -24.75
CA CYS A 8 0.56 -38.35 -24.26
C CYS A 8 1.67 -37.72 -23.40
N TRP A 9 2.32 -38.50 -22.52
CA TRP A 9 3.44 -38.05 -21.70
C TRP A 9 4.69 -37.70 -22.53
N LYS A 10 5.06 -38.55 -23.49
CA LYS A 10 6.21 -38.34 -24.39
C LYS A 10 6.02 -37.08 -25.25
N THR A 11 4.82 -36.88 -25.81
CA THR A 11 4.49 -35.68 -26.59
C THR A 11 4.36 -34.41 -25.75
N HIS A 12 3.91 -34.51 -24.49
CA HIS A 12 3.95 -33.38 -23.55
C HIS A 12 5.39 -32.97 -23.23
N LYS A 13 6.27 -33.93 -22.93
CA LYS A 13 7.68 -33.68 -22.58
C LYS A 13 8.48 -33.07 -23.74
N ALA A 14 8.19 -33.46 -24.98
CA ALA A 14 8.74 -32.80 -26.17
C ALA A 14 8.35 -31.31 -26.21
N LYS A 15 7.05 -31.00 -26.13
CA LYS A 15 6.53 -29.62 -26.10
C LYS A 15 7.09 -28.80 -24.93
N GLU A 16 7.37 -29.42 -23.79
CA GLU A 16 8.02 -28.77 -22.64
C GLU A 16 9.47 -28.35 -22.95
N VAL A 17 10.23 -29.19 -23.67
CA VAL A 17 11.60 -28.87 -24.14
C VAL A 17 11.56 -27.78 -25.21
N ASP A 18 10.68 -27.90 -26.20
CA ASP A 18 10.49 -26.89 -27.25
C ASP A 18 10.12 -25.53 -26.62
N PHE A 19 9.14 -25.52 -25.72
CA PHE A 19 8.73 -24.33 -24.98
C PHE A 19 9.89 -23.72 -24.18
N LYS A 20 10.70 -24.52 -23.46
CA LYS A 20 11.88 -24.02 -22.73
C LYS A 20 12.93 -23.40 -23.66
N SER A 21 13.14 -23.97 -24.85
CA SER A 21 14.08 -23.40 -25.84
C SER A 21 13.61 -22.07 -26.43
N ILE A 22 12.29 -21.87 -26.53
CA ILE A 22 11.67 -20.65 -27.07
C ILE A 22 11.39 -19.61 -25.95
N PHE A 23 11.25 -20.05 -24.70
CA PHE A 23 10.82 -19.26 -23.54
C PHE A 23 11.58 -17.93 -23.40
N ASP A 24 12.90 -17.95 -23.56
CA ASP A 24 13.70 -16.74 -23.40
C ASP A 24 13.49 -15.69 -24.50
N ASN A 25 12.95 -16.12 -25.65
CA ASN A 25 12.61 -15.30 -26.82
C ASN A 25 11.10 -14.98 -26.92
N LEU A 26 10.26 -15.60 -26.07
CA LEU A 26 8.79 -15.60 -26.23
C LEU A 26 8.10 -14.27 -25.84
N PHE A 27 8.77 -13.43 -25.05
CA PHE A 27 8.20 -12.21 -24.48
C PHE A 27 8.47 -10.95 -25.34
N ASP A 28 8.01 -10.96 -26.60
CA ASP A 28 7.85 -9.71 -27.33
C ASP A 28 6.52 -9.03 -26.95
N ILE A 29 6.62 -7.97 -26.14
CA ILE A 29 5.47 -7.18 -25.65
C ILE A 29 5.23 -5.95 -26.57
N ALA A 30 5.94 -5.83 -27.69
CA ALA A 30 5.68 -4.78 -28.66
C ALA A 30 4.37 -5.02 -29.43
N HIS A 31 3.67 -3.92 -29.76
CA HIS A 31 2.56 -3.98 -30.73
C HIS A 31 3.07 -4.49 -32.08
N ALA A 32 2.27 -5.28 -32.81
CA ALA A 32 2.68 -5.87 -34.10
C ALA A 32 3.21 -4.83 -35.11
N LYS A 33 2.59 -3.64 -35.14
CA LYS A 33 3.01 -2.47 -35.94
C LYS A 33 3.92 -1.48 -35.19
N GLY A 34 4.57 -1.88 -34.11
CA GLY A 34 5.36 -0.98 -33.23
C GLY A 34 6.47 -0.23 -33.97
N LEU A 35 7.12 -0.87 -34.95
CA LEU A 35 8.14 -0.25 -35.80
C LEU A 35 7.57 0.78 -36.80
N GLU A 36 6.27 0.73 -37.12
CA GLU A 36 5.58 1.74 -37.94
C GLU A 36 5.17 2.94 -37.07
N ILE A 37 4.60 2.67 -35.89
CA ILE A 37 4.00 3.66 -34.97
C ILE A 37 5.05 4.58 -34.33
N ILE A 38 6.21 4.03 -33.95
CA ILE A 38 7.29 4.81 -33.35
C ILE A 38 7.94 5.72 -34.40
N SER A 39 8.15 7.00 -34.09
CA SER A 39 8.86 7.94 -34.98
C SER A 39 10.36 8.04 -34.70
N ILE A 40 10.76 7.85 -33.43
CA ILE A 40 12.15 7.96 -32.94
C ILE A 40 12.98 6.77 -33.47
N LYS A 41 14.21 7.00 -33.93
CA LYS A 41 15.03 5.96 -34.58
C LYS A 41 15.68 5.03 -33.54
N GLU A 42 16.08 5.64 -32.44
CA GLU A 42 16.72 5.06 -31.26
C GLU A 42 15.78 4.04 -30.61
N ASP A 43 14.50 4.38 -30.45
CA ASP A 43 13.46 3.49 -29.92
C ASP A 43 13.19 2.29 -30.85
N LYS A 44 13.23 2.46 -32.18
CA LYS A 44 13.14 1.34 -33.14
C LYS A 44 14.35 0.41 -33.00
N GLN A 45 15.56 0.97 -32.88
CA GLN A 45 16.79 0.20 -32.67
C GLN A 45 16.77 -0.54 -31.33
N PHE A 46 16.20 0.07 -30.27
CA PHE A 46 16.01 -0.56 -28.97
C PHE A 46 15.03 -1.76 -29.04
N LEU A 47 13.87 -1.63 -29.70
CA LEU A 47 12.97 -2.78 -29.92
C LEU A 47 13.66 -3.90 -30.73
N ILE A 48 14.44 -3.55 -31.74
CA ILE A 48 15.21 -4.53 -32.53
C ILE A 48 16.32 -5.19 -31.68
N ALA A 49 16.89 -4.50 -30.69
CA ALA A 49 17.84 -5.07 -29.74
C ALA A 49 17.17 -5.99 -28.70
N GLN A 50 15.97 -5.62 -28.20
CA GLN A 50 15.19 -6.48 -27.30
C GLN A 50 14.80 -7.82 -27.94
N ARG A 51 14.57 -7.83 -29.26
CA ARG A 51 14.29 -9.03 -30.07
C ARG A 51 15.51 -9.92 -30.36
N LYS A 52 16.72 -9.56 -29.94
CA LYS A 52 17.92 -10.39 -30.11
C LYS A 52 18.09 -11.36 -28.93
N PRO A 53 18.56 -12.61 -29.19
CA PRO A 53 18.86 -13.55 -28.11
C PRO A 53 19.91 -12.96 -27.16
N GLY A 54 19.73 -13.20 -25.86
CA GLY A 54 20.54 -12.58 -24.80
C GLY A 54 20.06 -11.22 -24.30
N ARG A 55 18.97 -10.65 -24.86
CA ARG A 55 18.26 -9.45 -24.36
C ARG A 55 19.17 -8.26 -24.01
N CYS A 56 19.93 -7.75 -24.99
CA CYS A 56 20.81 -6.59 -24.82
C CYS A 56 20.04 -5.24 -24.70
N GLY A 57 19.19 -5.11 -23.69
CA GLY A 57 18.22 -4.03 -23.51
C GLY A 57 18.44 -3.14 -22.27
N ALA A 58 19.63 -2.58 -22.08
CA ALA A 58 19.97 -1.71 -20.95
C ALA A 58 19.99 -0.21 -21.33
N MET A 59 18.82 0.42 -21.47
CA MET A 59 18.73 1.89 -21.50
C MET A 59 18.62 2.43 -20.07
N VAL A 60 19.75 2.89 -19.51
CA VAL A 60 19.75 3.68 -18.26
C VAL A 60 19.35 5.12 -18.57
N SER A 61 18.06 5.32 -18.86
CA SER A 61 17.49 6.66 -18.94
C SER A 61 17.50 7.29 -17.54
N VAL A 62 18.02 8.52 -17.43
CA VAL A 62 18.02 9.25 -16.17
C VAL A 62 16.57 9.51 -15.76
N ASP A 63 16.13 8.96 -14.61
CA ASP A 63 14.75 9.12 -14.15
C ASP A 63 14.45 10.59 -13.82
N VAL A 64 13.87 11.28 -14.80
CA VAL A 64 13.42 12.67 -14.71
C VAL A 64 12.34 12.84 -13.64
N SER A 65 11.57 11.80 -13.31
CA SER A 65 10.56 11.83 -12.25
C SER A 65 11.19 11.76 -10.87
N LEU A 66 12.19 10.90 -10.67
CA LEU A 66 12.99 10.82 -9.44
C LEU A 66 13.76 12.13 -9.22
N LYS A 67 14.47 12.63 -10.24
CA LYS A 67 15.23 13.89 -10.17
C LYS A 67 14.32 15.07 -9.80
N LYS A 68 13.14 15.19 -10.43
CA LYS A 68 12.13 16.21 -10.07
C LYS A 68 11.59 16.04 -8.64
N LYS A 69 11.55 14.82 -8.10
CA LYS A 69 11.12 14.52 -6.72
C LYS A 69 12.20 14.89 -5.70
N GLU A 70 13.47 14.64 -6.02
CA GLU A 70 14.64 15.01 -5.21
C GLU A 70 14.87 16.53 -5.19
N ASP A 71 14.78 17.20 -6.33
CA ASP A 71 14.84 18.67 -6.41
C ASP A 71 13.73 19.34 -5.58
N ARG A 72 12.53 18.74 -5.53
CA ARG A 72 11.42 19.17 -4.66
C ARG A 72 11.68 18.89 -3.19
N LYS A 73 12.39 17.80 -2.84
CA LYS A 73 12.80 17.48 -1.46
C LYS A 73 13.85 18.48 -0.96
N ARG A 74 14.93 18.68 -1.73
CA ARG A 74 16.02 19.62 -1.42
C ARG A 74 15.50 21.05 -1.20
N LYS A 75 14.65 21.57 -2.09
CA LYS A 75 14.01 22.88 -1.93
C LYS A 75 13.16 23.02 -0.66
N ARG A 76 12.52 21.96 -0.18
CA ARG A 76 11.77 21.97 1.10
C ARG A 76 12.72 21.96 2.29
N GLU A 77 13.81 21.20 2.22
CA GLU A 77 14.82 21.13 3.27
C GLU A 77 15.54 22.47 3.44
N GLU A 78 15.94 23.12 2.34
CA GLU A 78 16.43 24.50 2.32
C GLU A 78 15.47 25.50 2.97
N GLN A 79 14.15 25.40 2.68
CA GLN A 79 13.13 26.28 3.26
C GLN A 79 12.94 26.03 4.77
N ILE A 80 13.02 24.78 5.23
CA ILE A 80 12.93 24.43 6.66
C ILE A 80 14.16 24.94 7.42
N VAL A 81 15.36 24.79 6.86
CA VAL A 81 16.60 25.33 7.44
C VAL A 81 16.54 26.85 7.53
N LYS A 82 16.22 27.56 6.43
CA LYS A 82 16.06 29.02 6.43
C LYS A 82 14.99 29.52 7.41
N ARG A 83 13.92 28.73 7.66
CA ARG A 83 12.91 29.06 8.68
C ARG A 83 13.44 28.87 10.11
N ARG A 84 14.23 27.82 10.37
CA ARG A 84 14.89 27.61 11.67
C ARG A 84 15.93 28.69 11.97
N GLU A 85 16.74 29.06 10.98
CA GLU A 85 17.74 30.14 11.09
C GLU A 85 17.11 31.50 11.43
N LYS A 86 15.94 31.82 10.85
CA LYS A 86 15.20 33.04 11.22
C LYS A 86 14.76 32.99 12.69
N VAL A 87 14.02 31.95 13.09
CA VAL A 87 13.54 31.80 14.48
C VAL A 87 14.70 31.84 15.50
N ALA A 88 15.86 31.25 15.17
CA ALA A 88 17.05 31.32 16.03
C ALA A 88 17.66 32.74 16.13
N LYS A 89 17.65 33.52 15.04
CA LYS A 89 18.09 34.93 15.04
C LYS A 89 17.10 35.82 15.79
N ASP A 90 15.80 35.62 15.57
CA ASP A 90 14.72 36.37 16.22
C ASP A 90 14.77 36.15 17.75
N ALA A 91 15.00 34.92 18.21
CA ALA A 91 15.19 34.59 19.63
C ALA A 91 16.47 35.20 20.23
N ASN A 92 17.59 35.18 19.49
CA ASN A 92 18.85 35.77 19.96
C ASN A 92 18.78 37.30 20.07
N LEU A 93 18.02 37.96 19.18
CA LEU A 93 17.73 39.39 19.29
C LEU A 93 16.95 39.70 20.58
N GLN A 94 15.90 38.94 20.88
CA GLN A 94 15.14 39.07 22.14
C GLN A 94 16.04 38.86 23.37
N GLN A 95 16.98 37.92 23.33
CA GLN A 95 17.92 37.67 24.43
C GLN A 95 18.95 38.81 24.64
N SER A 96 19.19 39.65 23.63
CA SER A 96 20.09 40.81 23.74
C SER A 96 19.47 42.05 24.39
N GLN A 97 18.15 42.08 24.63
CA GLN A 97 17.43 43.23 25.20
C GLN A 97 16.98 42.98 26.65
N VAL A 98 17.91 42.54 27.51
CA VAL A 98 17.68 42.43 28.97
C VAL A 98 18.86 43.02 29.74
N ILE A 99 18.68 44.22 30.28
CA ILE A 99 19.60 44.85 31.24
C ILE A 99 18.75 45.32 32.43
N VAL A 100 18.98 44.69 33.60
CA VAL A 100 18.97 45.21 34.99
C VAL A 100 17.75 46.07 35.39
N GLU A 101 16.96 45.70 36.41
CA GLU A 101 17.26 46.02 37.83
C GLU A 101 16.73 45.00 38.87
N ASN A 102 17.06 45.25 40.14
CA ASN A 102 16.75 44.47 41.35
C ASN A 102 16.70 45.49 42.54
N SER A 103 16.03 45.31 43.68
CA SER A 103 15.83 44.08 44.45
C SER A 103 14.63 44.16 45.44
N SER A 104 14.42 43.05 46.16
CA SER A 104 13.73 42.90 47.46
C SER A 104 13.89 44.12 48.40
N SER A 105 12.95 44.51 49.28
CA SER A 105 12.00 43.72 50.13
C SER A 105 10.67 44.52 50.38
N GLN A 106 9.77 44.36 51.38
CA GLN A 106 9.76 43.61 52.66
C GLN A 106 8.34 43.40 53.28
N SER A 107 8.02 42.16 53.69
CA SER A 107 7.16 41.72 54.84
C SER A 107 5.66 42.11 55.02
N SER A 108 4.89 41.08 55.40
CA SER A 108 3.71 41.06 56.31
C SER A 108 2.27 41.14 55.78
N SER A 109 1.43 40.35 56.46
CA SER A 109 -0.03 40.10 56.42
C SER A 109 -0.90 41.34 56.79
N GLU A 110 -2.25 41.37 56.74
CA GLU A 110 -3.30 40.31 56.83
C GLU A 110 -4.42 40.42 55.76
N GLU A 111 -5.68 40.07 56.11
CA GLU A 111 -6.75 39.57 55.21
C GLU A 111 -7.76 40.63 54.70
N GLU A 112 -8.38 40.41 53.53
CA GLU A 112 -9.86 40.28 53.38
C GLU A 112 -10.30 39.81 51.95
N GLU A 113 -11.60 39.78 51.65
CA GLU A 113 -12.22 38.93 50.61
C GLU A 113 -12.32 39.48 49.16
N ASN A 114 -12.12 38.57 48.19
CA ASN A 114 -12.81 38.45 46.89
C ASN A 114 -12.83 39.63 45.86
N PRO A 115 -13.24 39.39 44.60
CA PRO A 115 -13.23 38.15 43.79
C PRO A 115 -12.35 38.31 42.52
N VAL A 116 -12.12 37.24 41.75
CA VAL A 116 -12.10 37.23 40.26
C VAL A 116 -11.83 35.81 39.73
N ALA A 117 -12.38 35.49 38.55
CA ALA A 117 -12.18 34.20 37.91
C ALA A 117 -10.73 33.98 37.44
N GLY A 118 -10.06 32.94 37.98
CA GLY A 118 -8.74 32.53 37.52
C GLY A 118 -8.80 31.92 36.10
N PRO A 119 -7.88 32.28 35.19
CA PRO A 119 -7.77 31.64 33.88
C PRO A 119 -7.30 30.19 34.10
N SER A 120 -8.23 29.24 34.01
CA SER A 120 -7.91 27.81 34.07
C SER A 120 -7.18 27.42 32.79
N ASP A 121 -5.85 27.51 32.81
CA ASP A 121 -4.95 27.17 31.69
C ASP A 121 -4.84 25.65 31.48
N SER A 122 -6.01 25.02 31.30
CA SER A 122 -6.12 23.63 30.86
C SER A 122 -5.86 23.57 29.35
N CYS A 123 -4.62 23.88 28.95
CA CYS A 123 -4.10 23.67 27.61
C CYS A 123 -4.49 22.26 27.15
N LEU A 124 -5.38 22.18 26.16
CA LEU A 124 -6.06 20.94 25.75
C LEU A 124 -5.11 20.04 24.95
N THR A 125 -4.14 19.46 25.66
CA THR A 125 -3.38 18.31 25.18
C THR A 125 -4.38 17.24 24.73
N PRO A 126 -4.33 16.79 23.45
CA PRO A 126 -5.29 15.81 22.96
C PRO A 126 -5.11 14.49 23.71
N ARG A 127 -6.02 14.20 24.66
CA ARG A 127 -6.01 12.95 25.43
C ARG A 127 -5.88 11.78 24.43
N PRO A 128 -4.89 10.88 24.60
CA PRO A 128 -4.62 9.84 23.60
C PRO A 128 -5.83 8.93 23.49
N MET A 129 -6.61 9.08 22.39
CA MET A 129 -7.85 8.36 22.20
C MET A 129 -7.56 6.85 22.23
N LYS A 130 -8.09 6.16 23.25
CA LYS A 130 -7.97 4.71 23.42
C LYS A 130 -8.71 4.02 22.27
N ARG A 131 -8.01 3.75 21.17
CA ARG A 131 -8.57 3.07 19.99
C ARG A 131 -9.03 1.67 20.38
N GLY A 132 -10.25 1.31 19.98
CA GLY A 132 -10.77 -0.04 20.11
C GLY A 132 -9.82 -1.08 19.53
N ARG A 133 -9.60 -2.17 20.27
CA ARG A 133 -8.66 -3.26 19.95
C ARG A 133 -9.36 -4.59 19.68
N GLN A 134 -10.61 -4.75 20.10
CA GLN A 134 -11.35 -6.01 19.93
C GLN A 134 -11.63 -6.28 18.44
N GLN A 135 -11.47 -7.54 18.03
CA GLN A 135 -11.72 -7.96 16.66
C GLN A 135 -13.20 -8.28 16.47
N VAL A 136 -13.82 -7.69 15.43
CA VAL A 136 -15.26 -7.81 15.16
C VAL A 136 -15.56 -8.79 14.02
N LEU A 137 -14.54 -9.15 13.23
CA LEU A 137 -14.66 -10.04 12.09
C LEU A 137 -14.34 -11.47 12.51
N SER A 138 -15.31 -12.36 12.37
CA SER A 138 -15.10 -13.82 12.33
C SER A 138 -14.70 -14.26 10.91
N PRO A 139 -14.10 -15.46 10.72
CA PRO A 139 -13.83 -15.97 9.38
C PRO A 139 -15.09 -16.07 8.52
N ASP A 140 -16.23 -16.49 9.07
CA ASP A 140 -17.51 -16.58 8.35
C ASP A 140 -18.08 -15.21 7.97
N LEU A 141 -17.90 -14.20 8.82
CA LEU A 141 -18.28 -12.83 8.50
C LEU A 141 -17.38 -12.26 7.39
N VAL A 142 -16.09 -12.58 7.36
CA VAL A 142 -15.23 -12.25 6.20
C VAL A 142 -15.68 -12.99 4.94
N ALA A 143 -15.97 -14.29 5.04
CA ALA A 143 -16.41 -15.10 3.90
C ALA A 143 -17.74 -14.60 3.30
N THR A 144 -18.70 -14.20 4.13
CA THR A 144 -19.97 -13.62 3.65
C THR A 144 -19.79 -12.23 3.04
N LEU A 145 -18.96 -11.36 3.63
CA LEU A 145 -18.60 -10.05 3.06
C LEU A 145 -17.85 -10.18 1.73
N ASP A 146 -16.99 -11.18 1.58
CA ASP A 146 -16.22 -11.44 0.36
C ASP A 146 -17.09 -12.04 -0.75
N ARG A 147 -17.94 -13.04 -0.44
CA ARG A 147 -18.92 -13.62 -1.38
C ARG A 147 -19.86 -12.55 -1.94
N ASN A 148 -20.35 -11.64 -1.09
CA ASN A 148 -21.22 -10.53 -1.49
C ASN A 148 -20.45 -9.29 -2.03
N LYS A 149 -19.14 -9.41 -2.28
CA LYS A 149 -18.27 -8.36 -2.86
C LYS A 149 -18.32 -7.02 -2.09
N VAL A 150 -18.62 -7.05 -0.79
CA VAL A 150 -18.85 -5.86 0.05
C VAL A 150 -17.54 -5.07 0.21
N SER A 151 -17.57 -3.76 -0.05
CA SER A 151 -16.38 -2.91 0.11
C SER A 151 -16.03 -2.69 1.58
N ASP A 152 -14.76 -2.39 1.89
CA ASP A 152 -14.33 -2.13 3.29
C ASP A 152 -15.07 -0.95 3.94
N ARG A 153 -15.63 -0.01 3.14
CA ARG A 153 -16.48 1.08 3.66
C ARG A 153 -17.89 0.58 3.96
N ALA A 154 -18.50 -0.18 3.05
CA ALA A 154 -19.83 -0.76 3.26
C ALA A 154 -19.84 -1.74 4.45
N ALA A 155 -18.79 -2.54 4.62
CA ALA A 155 -18.63 -3.42 5.78
C ALA A 155 -18.61 -2.65 7.11
N VAL A 156 -17.88 -1.51 7.19
CA VAL A 156 -17.90 -0.64 8.38
C VAL A 156 -19.30 -0.11 8.67
N MET A 157 -20.05 0.32 7.65
CA MET A 157 -21.40 0.88 7.83
C MET A 157 -22.40 -0.19 8.28
N VAL A 158 -22.44 -1.35 7.61
CA VAL A 158 -23.35 -2.46 7.97
C VAL A 158 -23.05 -3.00 9.37
N ILE A 159 -21.78 -3.23 9.70
CA ILE A 159 -21.38 -3.73 11.03
C ILE A 159 -21.65 -2.66 12.11
N GLY A 160 -21.36 -1.39 11.84
CA GLY A 160 -21.62 -0.30 12.79
C GLY A 160 -23.10 -0.12 13.11
N GLU A 161 -23.98 -0.16 12.10
CA GLU A 161 -25.42 0.05 12.30
C GLU A 161 -26.12 -1.18 12.91
N THR A 162 -25.70 -2.39 12.54
CA THR A 162 -26.21 -3.62 13.18
C THR A 162 -25.79 -3.69 14.65
N LEU A 163 -24.56 -3.33 15.00
CA LEU A 163 -24.13 -3.25 16.41
C LEU A 163 -24.89 -2.19 17.20
N ARG A 164 -25.13 -1.00 16.62
CA ARG A 164 -26.00 0.01 17.24
C ARG A 164 -27.41 -0.53 17.48
N SER A 165 -27.99 -1.21 16.49
CA SER A 165 -29.32 -1.83 16.58
C SER A 165 -29.39 -2.94 17.65
N LEU A 166 -28.27 -3.60 17.93
CA LEU A 166 -28.10 -4.62 18.98
C LEU A 166 -27.65 -4.03 20.34
N GLY A 167 -27.67 -2.70 20.49
CA GLY A 167 -27.28 -2.02 21.73
C GLY A 167 -25.79 -2.19 22.12
N GLN A 168 -24.93 -2.60 21.19
CA GLN A 168 -23.51 -2.86 21.46
C GLN A 168 -22.66 -1.60 21.37
N GLU A 169 -21.73 -1.43 22.32
CA GLU A 169 -20.80 -0.30 22.30
C GLU A 169 -19.79 -0.39 21.14
N ILE A 170 -19.71 0.68 20.35
CA ILE A 170 -18.80 0.78 19.19
C ILE A 170 -17.35 1.10 19.63
N GLN A 171 -17.15 1.72 20.80
CA GLN A 171 -15.85 2.24 21.26
C GLN A 171 -14.74 1.17 21.49
N PRO A 172 -14.99 0.01 22.12
CA PRO A 172 -13.93 -0.98 22.36
C PRO A 172 -13.55 -1.78 21.10
N LEU A 173 -14.38 -1.72 20.05
CA LEU A 173 -14.27 -2.49 18.82
C LEU A 173 -13.35 -1.81 17.79
N ALA A 174 -12.59 -2.61 17.02
CA ALA A 174 -11.64 -2.10 16.03
C ALA A 174 -12.30 -1.63 14.71
N LEU A 175 -13.44 -0.95 14.78
CA LEU A 175 -14.30 -0.57 13.65
C LEU A 175 -13.78 0.63 12.86
N ASN A 176 -12.68 0.43 12.14
CA ASN A 176 -12.22 1.37 11.11
C ASN A 176 -11.85 0.62 9.82
N ARG A 177 -12.03 1.30 8.67
CA ARG A 177 -11.79 0.75 7.33
C ARG A 177 -10.43 0.05 7.19
N SER A 178 -9.37 0.63 7.75
CA SER A 178 -8.02 0.08 7.67
C SER A 178 -7.84 -1.19 8.51
N SER A 179 -8.57 -1.32 9.61
CA SER A 179 -8.60 -2.53 10.43
C SER A 179 -9.43 -3.64 9.79
N ILE A 180 -10.64 -3.32 9.31
CA ILE A 180 -11.49 -4.21 8.50
C ILE A 180 -10.70 -4.76 7.31
N ARG A 181 -10.03 -3.89 6.54
CA ARG A 181 -9.20 -4.30 5.40
C ARG A 181 -8.06 -5.24 5.83
N ARG A 182 -7.31 -4.89 6.88
CA ARG A 182 -6.18 -5.70 7.38
C ARG A 182 -6.66 -7.07 7.88
N GLN A 183 -7.78 -7.11 8.58
CA GLN A 183 -8.40 -8.36 9.06
C GLN A 183 -8.87 -9.22 7.89
N ARG A 184 -9.58 -8.67 6.89
CA ARG A 184 -9.94 -9.41 5.67
C ARG A 184 -8.71 -9.95 4.94
N GLN A 185 -7.63 -9.17 4.84
CA GLN A 185 -6.36 -9.64 4.26
C GLN A 185 -5.72 -10.77 5.07
N GLN A 186 -5.73 -10.67 6.41
CA GLN A 186 -5.22 -11.71 7.30
C GLN A 186 -6.04 -13.00 7.19
N HIS A 187 -7.38 -12.91 7.24
CA HIS A 187 -8.26 -14.07 7.07
C HIS A 187 -8.07 -14.72 5.69
N ARG A 188 -8.02 -13.95 4.59
CA ARG A 188 -7.72 -14.51 3.25
C ARG A 188 -6.38 -15.24 3.19
N LYS A 189 -5.33 -14.70 3.84
CA LYS A 189 -4.02 -15.34 3.93
C LYS A 189 -4.13 -16.66 4.71
N SER A 190 -4.70 -16.64 5.91
CA SER A 190 -4.92 -17.82 6.74
C SER A 190 -5.75 -18.89 6.03
N THR A 191 -6.86 -18.51 5.38
CA THR A 191 -7.69 -19.42 4.59
C THR A 191 -6.94 -19.99 3.39
N SER A 192 -6.06 -19.22 2.72
CA SER A 192 -5.21 -19.73 1.65
C SER A 192 -4.15 -20.72 2.14
N GLU A 193 -3.64 -20.52 3.36
CA GLU A 193 -2.69 -21.43 4.01
C GLU A 193 -3.41 -22.71 4.44
N GLU A 194 -4.57 -22.60 5.11
CA GLU A 194 -5.44 -23.74 5.42
C GLU A 194 -5.86 -24.54 4.19
N ILE A 195 -6.23 -23.89 3.08
CA ILE A 195 -6.60 -24.58 1.84
C ILE A 195 -5.40 -25.35 1.30
N ARG A 196 -4.23 -24.71 1.19
CA ARG A 196 -2.99 -25.36 0.72
C ARG A 196 -2.62 -26.56 1.58
N ASP A 197 -2.72 -26.43 2.90
CA ASP A 197 -2.29 -27.45 3.86
C ASP A 197 -3.32 -28.60 3.97
N LYS A 198 -4.57 -28.38 3.53
CA LYS A 198 -5.63 -29.40 3.39
C LYS A 198 -5.74 -29.97 1.95
N PHE A 199 -4.91 -29.51 1.01
CA PHE A 199 -5.01 -29.87 -0.42
C PHE A 199 -4.14 -31.09 -0.75
N ASP A 200 -4.71 -32.28 -0.56
CA ASP A 200 -4.13 -33.56 -0.99
C ASP A 200 -4.86 -34.10 -2.26
N PRO A 201 -4.36 -33.81 -3.47
CA PRO A 201 -5.00 -34.24 -4.70
C PRO A 201 -4.57 -35.66 -5.10
N LYS A 202 -5.49 -36.62 -5.00
CA LYS A 202 -5.30 -38.04 -5.39
C LYS A 202 -4.85 -38.29 -6.84
N PHE A 203 -4.94 -37.27 -7.70
CA PHE A 203 -4.57 -37.32 -9.12
C PHE A 203 -3.90 -36.00 -9.52
N PRO A 204 -2.99 -35.99 -10.52
CA PRO A 204 -2.38 -34.75 -11.01
C PRO A 204 -3.44 -33.81 -11.60
N LEU A 205 -3.61 -32.64 -10.98
CA LEU A 205 -4.57 -31.62 -11.39
C LEU A 205 -3.92 -30.63 -12.36
N ILE A 206 -4.50 -30.49 -13.55
CA ILE A 206 -4.10 -29.47 -14.53
C ILE A 206 -4.84 -28.17 -14.22
N VAL A 207 -4.11 -27.14 -13.80
CA VAL A 207 -4.67 -25.80 -13.58
C VAL A 207 -4.86 -25.11 -14.94
N HIS A 208 -6.04 -25.29 -15.53
CA HIS A 208 -6.44 -24.52 -16.71
C HIS A 208 -6.72 -23.06 -16.34
N TRP A 209 -5.70 -22.21 -16.43
CA TRP A 209 -5.87 -20.76 -16.58
C TRP A 209 -6.51 -20.47 -17.96
N GLU A 210 -7.83 -20.66 -18.05
CA GLU A 210 -8.58 -20.49 -19.29
C GLU A 210 -8.56 -19.02 -19.75
N GLY A 211 -7.65 -18.71 -20.66
CA GLY A 211 -7.66 -17.49 -21.46
C GLY A 211 -8.81 -17.47 -22.46
N LYS A 212 -10.05 -17.35 -21.97
CA LYS A 212 -11.14 -16.80 -22.79
C LYS A 212 -10.63 -15.49 -23.40
N LEU A 213 -10.87 -15.29 -24.70
CA LEU A 213 -10.26 -14.27 -25.59
C LEU A 213 -8.99 -14.69 -26.39
N LEU A 214 -8.77 -15.98 -26.63
CA LEU A 214 -8.16 -16.42 -27.90
C LEU A 214 -9.14 -17.28 -28.71
N SER A 215 -10.02 -16.62 -29.45
CA SER A 215 -10.83 -17.26 -30.48
C SER A 215 -9.92 -17.72 -31.63
N LEU A 216 -9.73 -19.03 -31.73
CA LEU A 216 -9.05 -19.69 -32.85
C LEU A 216 -9.88 -19.55 -34.15
N ALA A 217 -9.84 -18.37 -34.75
CA ALA A 217 -10.21 -18.15 -36.14
C ALA A 217 -9.11 -18.71 -37.06
N LEU A 218 -8.93 -20.04 -37.02
CA LEU A 218 -7.99 -20.77 -37.84
C LEU A 218 -8.74 -21.32 -39.06
N VAL A 219 -8.84 -20.48 -40.09
CA VAL A 219 -9.34 -20.85 -41.42
C VAL A 219 -8.38 -20.31 -42.46
N LEU A 220 -7.59 -21.24 -43.02
CA LEU A 220 -6.81 -21.17 -44.27
C LEU A 220 -6.10 -19.82 -44.57
#